data_AF-A0A967RCG1-F1
#
_entry.id   AF-A0A967RCG1-F1
#
_cell.length_a   1.000
_cell.length_b   1.000
_cell.length_c   1.000
_cell.angle_alpha   90.00
_cell.angle_beta   90.00
_cell.angle_gamma   90.00
#
_symmetry.space_group_name_H-M   'P 1'
#
loop_
_entity.id
_entity.type
_entity.pdbx_description
1 polymer ?
#
loop_
_entity_poly.entity_id
_entity_poly.type
_entity_poly.pdbx_seq_one_letter_code
_entity_poly.pdbx_strand_id
1 'polypeptide(L)'
;RTQYQEKPVTVLLDCGYSVPPRFWQLGLDVETLDGIWISHFHADHAFGVPPLLVRFWEERRKKDLYFLGQKGIESFVLKCLDLAYPNFLPRLEFSLRFVEVEP
;
A
#
# COMPACT_ATOMS: atom_id res chain seq x y z
N ARG A 1 -8.53 0.43 34.83
CA ARG A 1 -9.11 -0.25 33.65
C ARG A 1 -9.07 0.73 32.49
N THR A 2 -8.01 0.71 31.71
CA THR A 2 -7.89 1.55 30.50
C THR A 2 -8.81 0.93 29.46
N GLN A 3 -9.83 1.68 28.99
CA GLN A 3 -10.68 1.22 27.89
C GLN A 3 -9.81 1.24 26.62
N TYR A 4 -9.46 0.06 26.12
CA TYR A 4 -8.92 -0.08 24.77
C TYR A 4 -10.07 0.19 23.82
N GLN A 5 -10.06 1.35 23.14
CA GLN A 5 -10.94 1.55 22.00
C GLN A 5 -10.31 0.86 20.81
N GLU A 6 -10.93 -0.21 20.32
CA GLU A 6 -10.53 -0.84 19.07
C GLU A 6 -10.75 0.15 17.93
N LYS A 7 -9.64 0.69 17.39
CA LYS A 7 -9.69 1.53 16.21
C LYS A 7 -9.94 0.63 15.00
N PRO A 8 -10.93 0.93 14.15
CA PRO A 8 -11.16 0.15 12.94
C PRO A 8 -9.92 0.19 12.04
N VAL A 9 -9.59 -0.97 11.45
CA VAL A 9 -8.49 -1.13 10.51
C VAL A 9 -9.06 -1.22 9.10
N THR A 10 -8.52 -0.43 8.17
CA THR A 10 -8.93 -0.43 6.76
C THR A 10 -7.87 -1.09 5.90
N VAL A 11 -8.26 -2.15 5.18
CA VAL A 11 -7.38 -2.89 4.28
C VAL A 11 -7.94 -2.85 2.86
N LEU A 12 -7.08 -2.56 1.88
CA LEU A 12 -7.38 -2.68 0.47
C LEU A 12 -7.04 -4.09 0.00
N LEU A 13 -7.98 -4.77 -0.66
CA LEU A 13 -7.77 -6.11 -1.23
C LEU A 13 -7.43 -5.96 -2.70
N ASP A 14 -6.20 -6.30 -3.05
CA ASP A 14 -5.54 -6.06 -4.33
C ASP A 14 -5.48 -4.58 -4.76
N CYS A 15 -4.49 -4.27 -5.58
CA CYS A 15 -4.27 -2.95 -6.14
C CYS A 15 -3.83 -3.08 -7.60
N GLY A 16 -4.76 -3.47 -8.46
CA GLY A 16 -4.60 -3.47 -9.91
C GLY A 16 -4.50 -2.07 -10.53
N TYR A 17 -4.18 -2.01 -11.81
CA TYR A 17 -3.99 -0.74 -12.55
C TYR A 17 -5.20 0.21 -12.53
N SER A 18 -6.43 -0.31 -12.38
CA SER A 18 -7.65 0.50 -12.31
C SER A 18 -7.98 1.00 -10.90
N VAL A 19 -7.31 0.48 -9.87
CA VAL A 19 -7.62 0.77 -8.47
C VAL A 19 -7.23 2.19 -8.05
N PRO A 20 -6.03 2.73 -8.34
CA PRO A 20 -5.64 4.08 -7.91
C PRO A 20 -6.62 5.19 -8.32
N PRO A 21 -7.04 5.33 -9.60
CA PRO A 21 -8.00 6.38 -9.97
C PRO A 21 -9.34 6.21 -9.26
N ARG A 22 -9.78 4.97 -9.00
CA ARG A 22 -11.02 4.72 -8.25
C ARG A 22 -10.87 5.05 -6.76
N PHE A 23 -9.73 4.73 -6.17
CA PHE A 23 -9.42 5.04 -4.78
C PHE A 23 -9.44 6.55 -4.54
N TRP A 24 -8.81 7.34 -5.41
CA TRP A 24 -8.80 8.81 -5.29
C TRP A 24 -10.20 9.42 -5.38
N GLN A 25 -11.09 8.85 -6.21
CA GLN A 25 -12.48 9.30 -6.31
C GLN A 25 -13.29 9.12 -5.02
N LEU A 26 -12.86 8.25 -4.10
CA LEU A 26 -13.52 8.09 -2.82
C LEU A 26 -13.29 9.30 -1.89
N GLY A 27 -12.29 10.13 -2.17
CA GLY A 27 -11.99 11.32 -1.35
C GLY A 27 -11.64 10.98 0.10
N LEU A 28 -11.14 9.77 0.35
CA LEU A 28 -10.73 9.34 1.68
C LEU A 28 -9.44 10.05 2.08
N ASP A 29 -9.30 10.34 3.38
CA ASP A 29 -8.03 10.76 3.95
C ASP A 29 -6.97 9.67 3.68
N VAL A 30 -5.79 10.06 3.18
CA VAL A 30 -4.71 9.11 2.87
C VAL A 30 -4.28 8.29 4.07
N GLU A 31 -4.45 8.79 5.30
CA GLU A 31 -4.14 8.08 6.54
C GLU A 31 -5.19 7.03 6.90
N THR A 32 -6.33 6.99 6.20
CA THR A 32 -7.40 6.00 6.41
C THR A 32 -6.92 4.59 6.11
N LEU A 33 -6.16 4.39 5.04
CA LEU A 33 -5.69 3.07 4.63
C LEU A 33 -4.58 2.59 5.57
N ASP A 34 -4.78 1.45 6.22
CA ASP A 34 -3.78 0.82 7.10
C ASP A 34 -2.87 -0.13 6.32
N GLY A 35 -3.43 -0.86 5.35
CA GLY A 35 -2.65 -1.80 4.56
C GLY A 35 -3.29 -2.23 3.25
N ILE A 36 -2.50 -2.95 2.47
CA ILE A 36 -2.86 -3.52 1.19
C ILE A 36 -2.54 -5.00 1.26
N TRP A 37 -3.54 -5.84 1.05
CA TRP A 37 -3.34 -7.27 0.87
C TRP A 37 -3.27 -7.56 -0.63
N ILE A 38 -2.22 -8.25 -1.08
CA ILE A 38 -2.00 -8.66 -2.46
C ILE A 38 -2.14 -10.17 -2.54
N SER A 39 -3.14 -10.63 -3.30
CA SER A 39 -3.45 -12.05 -3.47
C SER A 39 -2.33 -12.79 -4.20
N HIS A 40 -1.82 -12.23 -5.29
CA HIS A 40 -0.73 -12.76 -6.10
C HIS A 40 -0.14 -11.68 -7.03
N PHE A 41 0.99 -11.98 -7.69
CA PHE A 41 1.81 -10.99 -8.40
C PHE A 41 1.44 -10.79 -9.88
N HIS A 42 0.16 -10.86 -10.24
CA HIS A 42 -0.30 -10.44 -11.56
C HIS A 42 -0.58 -8.94 -11.61
N ALA A 43 -0.45 -8.36 -12.81
CA ALA A 43 -0.51 -6.91 -13.01
C ALA A 43 -1.87 -6.31 -12.62
N ASP A 44 -2.96 -7.03 -12.89
CA ASP A 44 -4.34 -6.70 -12.54
C ASP A 44 -4.63 -6.77 -11.04
N HIS A 45 -3.70 -7.30 -10.23
CA HIS A 45 -3.80 -7.35 -8.78
C HIS A 45 -2.78 -6.45 -8.05
N ALA A 46 -1.72 -6.00 -8.71
CA ALA A 46 -0.60 -5.38 -8.01
C ALA A 46 -0.01 -4.12 -8.66
N PHE A 47 -0.22 -3.88 -9.96
CA PHE A 47 0.49 -2.80 -10.66
C PHE A 47 -0.10 -1.40 -10.44
N GLY A 48 -1.16 -1.28 -9.65
CA GLY A 48 -1.63 -0.02 -9.10
C GLY A 48 -0.81 0.47 -7.90
N VAL A 49 0.01 -0.39 -7.27
CA VAL A 49 0.80 -0.01 -6.08
C VAL A 49 1.75 1.16 -6.33
N PRO A 50 2.57 1.20 -7.39
CA PRO A 50 3.51 2.32 -7.58
C PRO A 50 2.86 3.70 -7.65
N PRO A 51 1.86 3.97 -8.52
CA PRO A 51 1.23 5.29 -8.55
C PRO A 51 0.44 5.61 -7.27
N LEU A 52 -0.08 4.60 -6.56
CA LEU A 52 -0.73 4.81 -5.26
C LEU A 52 0.28 5.32 -4.20
N LEU A 53 1.47 4.73 -4.12
CA LEU A 53 2.52 5.15 -3.20
C LEU A 53 3.02 6.58 -3.50
N VAL A 54 3.17 6.92 -4.79
CA VAL A 54 3.53 8.27 -5.21
C VAL A 54 2.46 9.27 -4.78
N ARG A 55 1.17 8.95 -4.95
CA ARG A 55 0.09 9.83 -4.50
C ARG A 55 0.09 10.03 -2.98
N PHE A 56 0.31 8.96 -2.20
CA PHE A 56 0.42 9.08 -0.75
C PHE A 56 1.58 9.97 -0.31
N TRP A 57 2.71 9.93 -1.03
CA TRP A 57 3.79 10.89 -0.83
C TRP A 57 3.36 12.34 -1.17
N GLU A 58 2.68 12.57 -2.31
CA GLU A 58 2.18 13.90 -2.69
C GLU A 58 1.20 14.48 -1.66
N GLU A 59 0.38 13.62 -1.06
CA GLU A 59 -0.57 13.95 0.00
C GLU A 59 0.05 13.97 1.41
N ARG A 60 1.38 13.83 1.50
CA ARG A 60 2.16 13.94 2.74
C ARG A 60 1.75 12.93 3.82
N ARG A 61 1.35 11.72 3.42
CA ARG A 61 1.11 10.62 4.35
C ARG A 61 2.30 10.43 5.28
N LYS A 62 2.02 10.19 6.57
CA LYS A 62 3.00 9.90 7.64
C LYS A 62 2.81 8.54 8.29
N LYS A 63 1.60 7.99 8.27
CA LYS A 63 1.34 6.67 8.87
C LYS A 63 2.00 5.57 8.06
N ASP A 64 2.57 4.60 8.75
CA ASP A 64 3.10 3.38 8.14
C ASP A 64 2.02 2.70 7.29
N LEU A 65 2.42 2.11 6.16
CA LEU A 65 1.55 1.33 5.28
C LEU A 65 1.99 -0.14 5.28
N TYR A 66 1.07 -1.04 5.57
CA TYR A 66 1.33 -2.47 5.60
C TYR A 66 1.04 -3.12 4.24
N PHE A 67 1.90 -4.02 3.81
CA PHE A 67 1.70 -4.91 2.68
C PHE A 67 1.63 -6.34 3.20
N LEU A 68 0.55 -7.04 2.88
CA LEU A 68 0.32 -8.42 3.25
C LEU A 68 0.19 -9.26 1.98
N GLY A 69 0.83 -10.42 1.92
CA GLY A 69 0.65 -11.34 0.78
C GLY A 69 1.64 -12.49 0.78
N GLN A 70 1.72 -13.20 -0.35
CA GLN A 70 2.58 -14.37 -0.49
C GLN A 70 4.07 -14.03 -0.31
N LYS A 71 4.88 -15.08 -0.09
CA LYS A 71 6.33 -15.00 -0.02
C LYS A 71 6.92 -14.18 -1.17
N GLY A 72 7.78 -13.22 -0.82
CA GLY A 72 8.44 -12.30 -1.75
C GLY A 72 7.73 -10.97 -1.99
N ILE A 73 6.65 -10.66 -1.25
CA ILE A 73 5.88 -9.41 -1.41
C ILE A 73 6.74 -8.15 -1.27
N GLU A 74 7.66 -8.13 -0.31
CA GLU A 74 8.59 -7.00 -0.14
C GLU A 74 9.43 -6.78 -1.40
N SER A 75 10.10 -7.83 -1.87
CA SER A 75 10.94 -7.74 -3.07
C SER A 75 10.13 -7.29 -4.29
N PHE A 76 8.91 -7.81 -4.42
CA PHE A 76 8.01 -7.46 -5.52
C PHE A 76 7.61 -5.98 -5.48
N VAL A 77 7.06 -5.49 -4.36
CA VAL A 77 6.60 -4.10 -4.21
C VAL A 77 7.76 -3.12 -4.44
N LEU A 78 8.92 -3.38 -3.84
CA LEU A 78 10.08 -2.51 -3.97
C LEU A 78 10.62 -2.45 -5.40
N LYS A 79 10.71 -3.60 -6.09
CA LYS A 79 11.12 -3.65 -7.51
C LYS A 79 10.11 -2.98 -8.43
N CYS A 80 8.80 -3.16 -8.18
CA CYS A 80 7.76 -2.50 -8.95
C CYS A 80 7.83 -0.98 -8.80
N LEU A 81 8.05 -0.49 -7.57
CA LEU A 81 8.21 0.94 -7.32
C LEU A 81 9.45 1.48 -8.04
N ASP A 82 10.60 0.82 -7.92
CA ASP A 82 11.85 1.28 -8.55
C ASP A 82 11.79 1.24 -10.08
N LEU A 83 11.14 0.21 -10.66
CA LEU A 83 10.94 0.13 -12.11
C LEU A 83 10.04 1.25 -12.64
N ALA A 84 8.95 1.58 -11.91
CA ALA A 84 7.99 2.60 -12.32
C ALA A 84 8.47 4.03 -12.03
N TYR A 85 9.15 4.22 -10.90
CA TYR A 85 9.65 5.49 -10.39
C TYR A 85 11.06 5.30 -9.78
N PRO A 86 12.13 5.36 -10.61
CA PRO A 86 13.48 5.10 -10.16
C PRO A 86 13.91 6.01 -9.01
N ASN A 87 14.56 5.43 -7.99
CA ASN A 87 15.04 6.14 -6.79
C ASN A 87 13.94 6.83 -5.96
N PHE A 88 12.68 6.39 -6.07
CA PHE A 88 11.58 7.03 -5.33
C PHE A 88 11.44 6.55 -3.88
N LEU A 89 11.86 5.32 -3.57
CA LEU A 89 11.73 4.74 -2.24
C LEU A 89 12.29 5.63 -1.11
N PRO A 90 13.48 6.25 -1.22
CA PRO A 90 14.03 7.12 -0.18
C PRO A 90 13.26 8.42 0.01
N ARG A 91 12.36 8.78 -0.92
CA ARG A 91 11.54 10.00 -0.85
C ARG A 91 10.26 9.80 -0.02
N LEU A 92 9.84 8.56 0.21
CA LEU A 92 8.67 8.28 1.03
C LEU A 92 8.89 8.80 2.45
N GLU A 93 7.91 9.52 2.97
CA GLU A 93 7.96 10.13 4.31
C GLU A 93 7.24 9.28 5.36
N PHE A 94 6.96 8.02 5.04
CA PHE A 94 6.31 7.00 5.86
C PHE A 94 6.95 5.63 5.60
N SER A 95 6.85 4.71 6.55
CA SER A 95 7.47 3.39 6.40
C SER A 95 6.55 2.42 5.65
N LEU A 96 7.15 1.59 4.80
CA LEU A 96 6.49 0.40 4.27
C LEU A 96 6.79 -0.78 5.19
N ARG A 97 5.76 -1.53 5.59
CA ARG A 97 5.86 -2.72 6.43
C ARG A 97 5.38 -3.92 5.63
N PHE A 98 6.07 -5.04 5.74
CA PHE A 98 5.76 -6.24 4.96
C PHE A 98 5.46 -7.41 5.89
N VAL A 99 4.39 -8.14 5.59
CA VAL A 99 3.98 -9.35 6.30
C VAL A 99 3.72 -10.43 5.26
N GLU A 100 4.59 -11.44 5.23
CA GLU A 100 4.34 -12.64 4.44
C GLU A 100 3.26 -13.49 5.12
N VAL A 101 2.26 -13.92 4.35
CA VAL A 101 1.15 -14.73 4.84
C VAL A 101 1.11 -16.02 4.02
N GLU A 102 1.13 -17.15 4.71
CA GLU A 102 0.89 -18.46 4.08
C GLU A 102 -0.63 -18.65 3.88
N PRO A 103 -1.06 -19.33 2.79
CA PRO A 103 -2.46 -19.68 2.57
C PRO A 103 -3.07 -20.55 3.68
#